data_AF-A0A661B0M4-F1
#
_entry.id   AF-A0A661B0M4-F1
#
_cell.length_a   1.000
_cell.length_b   1.000
_cell.length_c   1.000
_cell.angle_alpha   90.00
_cell.angle_beta   90.00
_cell.angle_gamma   90.00
#
_symmetry.space_group_name_H-M   'P 1'
#
loop_
_entity.id
_entity.type
_entity.pdbx_description
1 polymer ?
#
loop_
_entity_poly.entity_id
_entity_poly.type
_entity_poly.pdbx_seq_one_letter_code
_entity_poly.pdbx_strand_id
1 'polypeptide(L)' 'MVINRAGCGNNKPTERFLETEEIPVLARIPDDIRIAKAYAHGELFLRVLSEYTGVFENIAEYIDKVAAV' A
#
# COMPACT_ATOMS: atom_id res chain seq x y z
N MET A 1 -0.28 2.09 8.69
CA MET A 1 -0.40 2.96 7.50
C MET A 1 -0.01 2.20 6.24
N VAL A 2 -0.68 2.42 5.10
CA VAL A 2 -0.22 1.98 3.78
C VAL A 2 0.07 3.23 2.95
N ILE A 3 1.27 3.34 2.39
CA ILE A 3 1.66 4.46 1.53
C ILE A 3 1.47 4.03 0.08
N ASN A 4 0.48 4.61 -0.59
CA ASN A 4 0.25 4.40 -2.01
C ASN A 4 1.03 5.44 -2.83
N ARG A 5 1.41 5.09 -4.07
CA ARG A 5 2.23 5.93 -4.96
C ARG A 5 3.55 6.37 -4.30
N ALA A 6 4.15 5.47 -3.53
CA ALA A 6 5.41 5.71 -2.84
C ALA A 6 6.48 6.16 -3.82
N GLY A 7 7.25 7.19 -3.44
CA GLY A 7 8.28 7.79 -4.30
C GLY A 7 7.78 8.88 -5.25
N CYS A 8 6.47 9.13 -5.33
CA CYS A 8 5.91 10.22 -6.14
C CYS A 8 5.72 11.50 -5.30
N GLY A 9 6.09 12.66 -5.84
CA GLY A 9 5.90 13.96 -5.18
C GLY A 9 6.80 14.21 -3.96
N ASN A 10 6.38 15.15 -3.10
CA ASN A 10 7.12 15.52 -1.90
C ASN A 10 6.66 14.70 -0.69
N ASN A 11 7.37 13.61 -0.40
CA ASN A 11 7.03 12.71 0.70
C ASN A 11 7.55 13.17 2.07
N LYS A 12 8.37 14.23 2.15
CA LYS A 12 8.99 14.68 3.41
C LYS A 12 7.99 15.03 4.52
N PRO A 13 6.86 15.72 4.26
CA PRO A 13 5.88 16.00 5.31
C PRO A 13 5.22 14.71 5.83
N THR A 14 4.92 13.77 4.92
CA THR A 14 4.34 12.48 5.28
C THR A 14 5.31 11.63 6.10
N GLU A 15 6.57 11.50 5.69
CA GLU A 15 7.58 10.73 6.44
C GLU A 15 7.79 11.34 7.84
N ARG A 16 7.87 12.68 7.95
CA ARG A 16 7.96 13.36 9.25
C ARG A 16 6.75 13.06 10.14
N PHE A 17 5.55 13.07 9.58
CA PHE A 17 4.32 12.77 10.33
C PHE A 17 4.33 11.32 10.84
N LEU A 18 4.74 10.37 10.00
CA LEU A 18 4.84 8.96 10.38
C LEU A 18 5.85 8.75 11.52
N GLU A 19 6.99 9.44 11.47
CA GLU A 19 7.99 9.43 12.55
C GLU A 19 7.47 10.08 13.84
N THR A 20 6.81 11.24 13.74
CA THR A 20 6.35 12.01 14.91
C THR A 20 5.23 11.31 15.67
N GLU A 21 4.30 10.67 14.94
CA GLU A 21 3.13 10.00 15.50
C GLU A 21 3.38 8.51 15.78
N GLU A 22 4.61 8.03 15.58
CA GLU A 22 5.01 6.62 15.74
C GLU A 22 4.10 5.64 14.95
N ILE A 23 3.63 6.06 13.77
CA ILE A 23 2.70 5.27 12.97
C ILE A 23 3.47 4.24 12.14
N PRO A 24 3.26 2.92 12.37
CA PRO A 24 3.93 1.90 11.59
C PRO A 24 3.44 1.89 10.13
N VAL A 25 4.40 1.80 9.20
CA VAL A 25 4.12 1.62 7.77
C VAL A 25 4.09 0.13 7.45
N LEU A 26 2.92 -0.37 7.08
CA LEU A 26 2.67 -1.78 6.75
C LEU A 26 3.10 -2.12 5.33
N ALA A 27 2.97 -1.17 4.40
CA ALA A 27 3.38 -1.34 3.02
C ALA A 27 3.64 0.00 2.32
N ARG A 28 4.55 -0.03 1.35
CA ARG A 28 4.82 1.05 0.39
C ARG A 28 4.55 0.52 -1.01
N ILE A 29 3.46 0.96 -1.63
CA ILE A 29 3.06 0.59 -3.00
C ILE A 29 3.64 1.66 -3.94
N PRO A 30 4.52 1.32 -4.90
CA PRO A 30 5.12 2.30 -5.80
C PRO A 30 4.09 2.96 -6.72
N ASP A 31 4.45 4.10 -7.32
CA ASP A 31 3.64 4.73 -8.36
C ASP A 31 3.73 3.93 -9.67
N ASP A 32 2.89 2.88 -9.77
CA ASP A 32 2.85 1.98 -10.91
C ASP A 32 1.61 2.23 -11.79
N ILE A 33 1.85 2.74 -12.99
CA ILE A 33 0.80 3.04 -13.97
C ILE A 33 -0.01 1.79 -14.40
N ARG A 34 0.54 0.58 -14.24
CA ARG A 34 -0.17 -0.68 -14.56
C ARG A 34 -1.40 -0.86 -13.67
N ILE A 35 -1.35 -0.38 -12.42
CA ILE A 35 -2.50 -0.41 -11.49
C ILE A 35 -3.64 0.46 -12.04
N ALA A 36 -3.33 1.68 -12.49
CA ALA A 36 -4.33 2.59 -13.06
C ALA A 36 -4.94 2.03 -14.35
N LYS A 37 -4.14 1.35 -15.19
CA LYS A 37 -4.63 0.69 -16.41
C LYS A 37 -5.60 -0.45 -16.11
N ALA A 38 -5.29 -1.30 -15.13
CA ALA A 38 -6.19 -2.38 -14.71
C ALA A 38 -7.55 -1.81 -14.26
N TYR A 39 -7.54 -0.76 -13.43
CA TYR A 39 -8.78 -0.10 -13.02
C TYR A 39 -9.54 0.55 -14.19
N ALA A 40 -8.85 1.16 -15.16
CA ALA A 40 -9.49 1.72 -16.35
C ALA A 40 -10.20 0.66 -17.21
N HIS A 41 -9.76 -0.60 -17.14
CA HIS A 41 -10.42 -1.74 -17.78
C HIS A 41 -11.50 -2.40 -16.90
N GLY A 42 -11.77 -1.87 -15.70
CA GLY A 42 -12.71 -2.48 -14.75
C GLY A 42 -12.17 -3.74 -14.08
N GLU A 43 -10.85 -3.96 -14.12
CA GLU A 43 -10.21 -5.13 -13.55
C GLU A 43 -9.68 -4.84 -12.14
N LEU A 44 -9.80 -5.81 -11.24
CA LEU A 44 -9.09 -5.78 -9.96
C LEU A 44 -7.60 -5.99 -10.26
N PHE A 45 -6.76 -4.99 -10.00
CA PHE A 45 -5.34 -5.06 -10.35
C PHE A 45 -4.61 -6.25 -9.73
N LEU A 46 -5.01 -6.73 -8.54
CA LEU A 46 -4.44 -7.92 -7.92
C LEU A 46 -4.64 -9.21 -8.75
N ARG A 47 -5.64 -9.24 -9.65
CA ARG A 47 -5.83 -10.37 -10.58
C ARG A 47 -4.89 -10.32 -11.78
N VAL A 48 -4.38 -9.13 -12.11
CA VAL A 48 -3.55 -8.86 -13.30
C VAL A 48 -2.07 -8.72 -12.93
N LEU A 49 -1.79 -8.21 -11.74
CA LEU A 49 -0.47 -7.91 -11.20
C LEU A 49 -0.24 -8.74 -9.93
N SER A 50 -0.04 -10.04 -10.11
CA SER A 50 0.12 -11.00 -9.00
C SER A 50 1.35 -10.73 -8.12
N GLU A 51 2.31 -9.93 -8.59
CA GLU A 51 3.45 -9.51 -7.78
C GLU A 51 3.05 -8.69 -6.54
N TYR A 52 1.86 -8.10 -6.52
CA TYR A 52 1.33 -7.36 -5.36
C TYR A 52 0.61 -8.26 -4.35
N THR A 53 0.31 -9.52 -4.68
CA THR A 53 -0.46 -10.40 -3.80
C THR A 53 0.16 -10.51 -2.42
N GLY A 54 1.47 -10.79 -2.33
CA GLY A 54 2.15 -10.92 -1.03
C GLY A 54 2.13 -9.63 -0.20
N VAL A 55 2.10 -8.44 -0.83
CA VAL A 55 1.95 -7.17 -0.11
C VAL A 55 0.59 -7.10 0.59
N PHE A 56 -0.48 -7.50 -0.10
CA PHE A 56 -1.84 -7.46 0.44
C PHE A 56 -2.12 -8.60 1.41
N GLU A 57 -1.51 -9.76 1.24
CA GLU A 57 -1.54 -10.86 2.22
C GLU A 57 -0.90 -10.40 3.54
N ASN A 58 0.28 -9.78 3.51
CA ASN A 58 0.92 -9.24 4.72
C ASN A 58 0.06 -8.19 5.43
N ILE A 59 -0.65 -7.34 4.67
CA ILE A 59 -1.58 -6.35 5.24
C ILE A 59 -2.77 -7.06 5.90
N ALA A 60 -3.37 -8.05 5.22
CA ALA A 60 -4.49 -8.81 5.74
C ALA A 60 -4.09 -9.54 7.04
N GLU A 61 -2.96 -10.24 7.05
CA GLU A 61 -2.44 -10.91 8.24
C GLU A 61 -2.22 -9.94 9.40
N TYR A 62 -1.72 -8.73 9.13
CA TYR A 62 -1.54 -7.72 10.17
C TYR A 62 -2.89 -7.28 10.74
N ILE A 63 -3.87 -7.02 9.88
CA ILE A 63 -5.22 -6.62 10.30
C ILE A 63 -5.86 -7.73 11.13
N ASP A 64 -5.77 -8.99 10.70
CA ASP A 64 -6.32 -10.13 11.42
C ASP A 64 -5.68 -10.27 12.81
N LYS A 65 -4.35 -10.10 12.92
CA LYS A 65 -3.64 -10.13 14.21
C LYS A 65 -4.11 -9.02 15.16
N VAL A 66 -4.41 -7.83 14.64
CA VAL A 66 -4.87 -6.69 15.46
C VAL A 66 -6.36 -6.79 15.79
N ALA A 67 -7.18 -7.30 14.87
CA ALA A 67 -8.62 -7.44 15.05
C ALA A 67 -9.02 -8.63 15.93
N ALA A 68 -8.13 -9.62 16.09
CA ALA A 68 -8.33 -10.78 16.96
C ALA A 68 -8.07 -10.49 18.47
N VAL A 69 -7.80 -9.23 18.82
CA VAL A 69 -7.56 -8.73 20.19
C VAL A 69 -8.77 -7.96 20.68
#